data_AF-A0A5A7RQ65-F1
#
_entry.id   AF-A0A5A7RQ65-F1
#
_cell.length_a   1.000
_cell.length_b   1.000
_cell.length_c   1.000
_cell.angle_alpha   90.00
_cell.angle_beta   90.00
_cell.angle_gamma   90.00
#
_symmetry.space_group_name_H-M   'P 1'
#
loop_
_entity.id
_entity.type
_entity.pdbx_description
1 polymer ?
#
loop_
_entity_poly.entity_id
_entity_poly.type
_entity_poly.pdbx_seq_one_letter_code
_entity_poly.pdbx_strand_id
1 'polypeptide(L)'
;MKKLIVIALAILMLFPSLQSRKLEENKLPSKEDIIGFLSAIQEKSKKFFSGKGSLIKDLILFSGKMNESSLENAISEFYEMKGIEYNEPAIDSFLDECNFSQEVRNSIALLLYAYINVSTNPNKAESIFLLAYAIKETKYYLEKFEPNKTIFGPYGEIAFGGKHDDEYSNYSFIVDFGGDDRYQKSCFIVDLKGNDGYLEMKAVNDTYVTIDENGDDNYTNVYSINGSYFLFDLNGNDTYRGKICSSYENGYSFFFDFNGNDLYKGLNETQSFSYDATSMLIDFNGDDRYYAGGYSQASSQGGVALLIDFTGEDMFIAGNRSQAYATGGSIQGIKGVAILINFAGSDLYKSGNYSQGYANSLGFALLLDFLGDDSYNARKFSQASSNAMGAAAFIDSDGINKFKHGMFCQGYMLGSLSLFMNNFEMNGSERLLDMINKLDFNFSNFLS
;
A
#
# COMPACT_ATOMS: atom_id res chain seq x y z
N MET A 1 -11.87 -2.94 -18.44
CA MET A 1 -12.04 -1.54 -18.90
C MET A 1 -12.64 -0.63 -17.83
N LYS A 2 -13.93 -0.77 -17.45
CA LYS A 2 -14.63 0.09 -16.47
C LYS A 2 -14.19 -0.05 -15.00
N LYS A 3 -13.01 -0.61 -14.70
CA LYS A 3 -12.54 -0.76 -13.31
C LYS A 3 -11.15 -0.22 -13.07
N LEU A 4 -10.17 -0.34 -13.97
CA LEU A 4 -8.86 0.29 -13.73
C LEU A 4 -8.64 1.64 -14.38
N ILE A 5 -9.17 1.85 -15.59
CA ILE A 5 -9.43 3.21 -16.07
C ILE A 5 -10.44 3.89 -15.15
N VAL A 6 -11.35 3.16 -14.50
CA VAL A 6 -12.23 3.67 -13.44
C VAL A 6 -11.59 3.53 -12.05
N ILE A 7 -10.33 3.13 -11.88
CA ILE A 7 -9.64 3.27 -10.58
C ILE A 7 -8.64 4.40 -10.72
N ALA A 8 -7.94 4.55 -11.85
CA ALA A 8 -7.18 5.76 -12.16
C ALA A 8 -8.11 6.97 -12.41
N LEU A 9 -9.12 6.83 -13.29
CA LEU A 9 -10.15 7.86 -13.46
C LEU A 9 -11.11 7.94 -12.28
N ALA A 10 -11.42 6.88 -11.52
CA ALA A 10 -12.19 7.11 -10.29
C ALA A 10 -11.32 7.57 -9.13
N ILE A 11 -10.02 7.35 -9.03
CA ILE A 11 -9.17 8.12 -8.12
C ILE A 11 -9.27 9.59 -8.53
N LEU A 12 -9.10 9.92 -9.83
CA LEU A 12 -9.35 11.26 -10.40
C LEU A 12 -10.82 11.75 -10.35
N MET A 13 -11.84 10.88 -10.17
CA MET A 13 -13.30 11.20 -10.21
C MET A 13 -14.06 10.87 -8.89
N LEU A 14 -13.40 10.33 -7.85
CA LEU A 14 -13.96 9.97 -6.53
C LEU A 14 -13.92 11.12 -5.54
N PHE A 15 -13.47 12.30 -5.96
CA PHE A 15 -13.61 13.51 -5.17
C PHE A 15 -15.00 14.14 -5.43
N PRO A 16 -15.85 14.30 -4.39
CA PRO A 16 -17.24 14.77 -4.54
C PRO A 16 -17.39 16.12 -5.26
N SER A 17 -16.33 16.93 -5.31
CA SER A 17 -16.30 18.21 -6.03
C SER A 17 -16.43 18.08 -7.54
N LEU A 18 -16.12 16.91 -8.12
CA LEU A 18 -16.21 16.64 -9.56
C LEU A 18 -17.54 15.98 -9.98
N GLN A 19 -18.32 15.47 -9.02
CA GLN A 19 -19.60 14.78 -9.31
C GLN A 19 -20.81 15.73 -9.42
N SER A 20 -20.67 17.01 -9.02
CA SER A 20 -21.80 17.95 -8.99
C SER A 20 -21.88 18.88 -10.20
N ARG A 21 -21.01 18.74 -11.20
CA ARG A 21 -21.07 19.52 -12.45
C ARG A 21 -21.33 18.57 -13.60
N LYS A 22 -22.31 18.90 -14.45
CA LYS A 22 -22.41 18.29 -15.79
C LYS A 22 -21.06 18.48 -16.46
N LEU A 23 -20.26 17.42 -16.52
CA LEU A 23 -19.06 17.39 -17.35
C LEU A 23 -19.54 17.62 -18.78
N GLU A 24 -19.20 18.75 -19.37
CA GLU A 24 -19.22 18.86 -20.82
C GLU A 24 -18.28 17.76 -21.33
N GLU A 25 -18.80 16.82 -22.13
CA GLU A 25 -18.12 15.57 -22.53
C GLU A 25 -16.75 15.74 -23.23
N ASN A 26 -16.25 16.98 -23.38
CA ASN A 26 -15.08 17.34 -24.16
C ASN A 26 -14.02 18.20 -23.44
N LYS A 27 -14.08 18.38 -22.11
CA LYS A 27 -13.06 19.19 -21.40
C LYS A 27 -12.35 18.40 -20.30
N LEU A 28 -11.06 18.11 -20.53
CA LEU A 28 -10.15 17.56 -19.51
C LEU A 28 -9.99 18.56 -18.35
N PRO A 29 -9.72 18.07 -17.11
CA PRO A 29 -9.44 18.95 -15.97
C PRO A 29 -8.24 19.86 -16.26
N SER A 30 -8.31 21.12 -15.81
CA SER A 30 -7.17 22.03 -15.91
C SER A 30 -6.08 21.67 -14.89
N LYS A 31 -4.89 22.26 -15.03
CA LYS A 31 -3.82 22.14 -14.04
C LYS A 31 -4.29 22.58 -12.65
N GLU A 32 -5.06 23.66 -12.56
CA GLU A 32 -5.64 24.14 -11.31
C GLU A 32 -6.67 23.16 -10.71
N ASP A 33 -7.47 22.47 -11.55
CA ASP A 33 -8.40 21.44 -11.08
C ASP A 33 -7.63 20.26 -10.44
N ILE A 34 -6.51 19.84 -11.04
CA ILE A 34 -5.64 18.78 -10.51
C ILE A 34 -4.98 19.23 -9.20
N ILE A 35 -4.41 20.43 -9.14
CA ILE A 35 -3.80 20.98 -7.91
C ILE A 35 -4.82 21.06 -6.77
N GLY A 36 -6.02 21.57 -7.07
CA GLY A 36 -7.10 21.65 -6.08
C GLY A 36 -7.57 20.28 -5.61
N PHE A 37 -7.58 19.28 -6.50
CA PHE A 37 -7.86 17.89 -6.18
C PHE A 37 -6.79 17.26 -5.28
N LEU A 38 -5.50 17.42 -5.60
CA LEU A 38 -4.39 16.92 -4.78
C LEU A 38 -4.42 17.56 -3.39
N SER A 39 -4.59 18.89 -3.32
CA SER A 39 -4.76 19.60 -2.04
C SER A 39 -5.91 19.03 -1.20
N ALA A 40 -7.03 18.65 -1.85
CA ALA A 40 -8.17 18.04 -1.18
C ALA A 40 -7.91 16.58 -0.76
N ILE A 41 -7.10 15.81 -1.51
CA ILE A 41 -6.62 14.49 -1.08
C ILE A 41 -5.79 14.65 0.18
N GLN A 42 -4.77 15.52 0.16
CA GLN A 42 -3.88 15.74 1.28
C GLN A 42 -4.64 16.16 2.55
N GLU A 43 -5.59 17.11 2.43
CA GLU A 43 -6.38 17.53 3.59
C GLU A 43 -7.26 16.40 4.13
N LYS A 44 -7.83 15.58 3.23
CA LYS A 44 -8.65 14.44 3.63
C LYS A 44 -7.83 13.30 4.20
N SER A 45 -6.64 13.01 3.67
CA SER A 45 -5.77 11.93 4.15
C SER A 45 -5.35 12.21 5.60
N LYS A 46 -4.92 13.44 5.89
CA LYS A 46 -4.61 13.93 7.25
C LYS A 46 -5.76 13.82 8.24
N LYS A 47 -7.00 13.88 7.76
CA LYS A 47 -8.22 13.80 8.59
C LYS A 47 -8.93 12.46 8.49
N PHE A 48 -8.45 11.53 7.66
CA PHE A 48 -9.21 10.33 7.29
C PHE A 48 -9.54 9.49 8.51
N PHE A 49 -8.55 9.31 9.39
CA PHE A 49 -8.67 8.56 10.64
C PHE A 49 -9.09 9.42 11.84
N SER A 50 -9.48 10.68 11.62
CA SER A 50 -9.89 11.59 12.71
C SER A 50 -11.38 11.46 13.07
N GLY A 51 -11.69 11.69 14.34
CA GLY A 51 -13.08 11.80 14.82
C GLY A 51 -13.51 10.66 15.74
N LYS A 52 -14.75 10.73 16.22
CA LYS A 52 -15.35 9.68 17.05
C LYS A 52 -16.12 8.70 16.20
N GLY A 53 -15.71 7.43 16.23
CA GLY A 53 -16.43 6.36 15.55
C GLY A 53 -17.71 5.89 16.25
N SER A 54 -18.55 5.16 15.53
CA SER A 54 -19.82 4.57 15.94
C SER A 54 -19.68 3.08 16.29
N LEU A 55 -18.76 2.77 17.20
CA LEU A 55 -18.32 1.42 17.59
C LEU A 55 -19.41 0.33 17.64
N ILE A 56 -20.55 0.57 18.30
CA ILE A 56 -21.59 -0.46 18.49
C ILE A 56 -22.20 -0.91 17.16
N LYS A 57 -22.47 0.03 16.24
CA LYS A 57 -23.04 -0.30 14.93
C LYS A 57 -22.04 -1.05 14.07
N ASP A 58 -20.78 -0.65 14.15
CA ASP A 58 -19.69 -1.24 13.37
C ASP A 58 -19.35 -2.65 13.88
N LEU A 59 -19.40 -2.87 15.19
CA LEU A 59 -19.29 -4.19 15.79
C LEU A 59 -20.38 -5.14 15.29
N ILE A 60 -21.63 -4.68 15.18
CA ILE A 60 -22.72 -5.50 14.63
C ILE A 60 -22.43 -5.87 13.18
N LEU A 61 -21.91 -4.92 12.38
CA LEU A 61 -21.57 -5.15 10.99
C LEU A 61 -20.42 -6.17 10.84
N PHE A 62 -19.34 -5.99 11.60
CA PHE A 62 -18.12 -6.80 11.48
C PHE A 62 -18.26 -8.20 12.08
N SER A 63 -19.02 -8.33 13.18
CA SER A 63 -19.31 -9.64 13.78
C SER A 63 -20.44 -10.39 13.07
N GLY A 64 -21.29 -9.69 12.31
CA GLY A 64 -22.54 -10.24 11.77
C GLY A 64 -23.59 -10.59 12.83
N LYS A 65 -23.36 -10.26 14.12
CA LYS A 65 -24.21 -10.60 15.26
C LYS A 65 -24.93 -9.36 15.78
N MET A 66 -26.26 -9.41 15.89
CA MET A 66 -27.07 -8.23 16.23
C MET A 66 -27.05 -7.81 17.71
N ASN A 67 -26.75 -8.70 18.67
CA ASN A 67 -26.91 -8.41 20.11
C ASN A 67 -25.82 -9.00 21.04
N GLU A 68 -24.75 -9.61 20.51
CA GLU A 68 -23.80 -10.41 21.33
C GLU A 68 -22.32 -10.11 21.08
N SER A 69 -21.93 -9.06 20.37
CA SER A 69 -20.50 -8.79 20.15
C SER A 69 -19.86 -8.14 21.39
N SER A 70 -19.03 -8.92 22.10
CA SER A 70 -18.16 -8.47 23.19
C SER A 70 -16.69 -8.78 22.86
N LEU A 71 -15.76 -8.26 23.67
CA LEU A 71 -14.34 -8.56 23.50
C LEU A 71 -14.03 -10.05 23.74
N GLU A 72 -14.68 -10.65 24.72
CA GLU A 72 -14.59 -12.08 25.04
C GLU A 72 -14.97 -12.92 23.82
N ASN A 73 -16.08 -12.57 23.15
CA ASN A 73 -16.54 -13.27 21.95
C ASN A 73 -15.59 -13.08 20.76
N ALA A 74 -15.03 -11.88 20.59
CA ALA A 74 -14.03 -11.63 19.55
C ALA A 74 -12.75 -12.44 19.79
N ILE A 75 -12.28 -12.53 21.04
CA ILE A 75 -11.13 -13.35 21.44
C ILE A 75 -11.43 -14.84 21.22
N SER A 76 -12.65 -15.29 21.53
CA SER A 76 -13.08 -16.66 21.30
C SER A 76 -12.97 -17.05 19.83
N GLU A 77 -13.56 -16.25 18.94
CA GLU A 77 -13.56 -16.51 17.49
C GLU A 77 -12.15 -16.41 16.91
N PHE A 78 -11.33 -15.49 17.43
CA PHE A 78 -9.92 -15.38 17.08
C PHE A 78 -9.12 -16.64 17.45
N TYR A 79 -9.30 -17.17 18.67
CA TYR A 79 -8.63 -18.40 19.08
C TYR A 79 -9.14 -19.62 18.32
N GLU A 80 -10.44 -19.69 18.01
CA GLU A 80 -10.99 -20.73 17.15
C GLU A 80 -10.34 -20.70 15.75
N MET A 81 -10.21 -19.51 15.14
CA MET A 81 -9.53 -19.33 13.86
C MET A 81 -8.07 -19.79 13.92
N LYS A 82 -7.37 -19.54 15.03
CA LYS A 82 -5.99 -19.98 15.26
C LYS A 82 -5.86 -21.45 15.68
N GLY A 83 -6.97 -22.15 15.92
CA GLY A 83 -6.98 -23.54 16.39
C GLY A 83 -6.50 -23.70 17.84
N ILE A 84 -6.73 -22.70 18.67
CA ILE A 84 -6.29 -22.64 20.07
C ILE A 84 -7.47 -22.93 20.99
N GLU A 85 -7.39 -24.02 21.74
CA GLU A 85 -8.33 -24.30 22.82
C GLU A 85 -7.99 -23.46 24.06
N TYR A 86 -8.98 -22.76 24.61
CA TYR A 86 -8.80 -21.86 25.74
C TYR A 86 -9.85 -22.10 26.83
N ASN A 87 -9.61 -21.53 28.01
CA ASN A 87 -10.47 -21.60 29.19
C ASN A 87 -11.06 -20.21 29.47
N GLU A 88 -12.38 -20.08 29.46
CA GLU A 88 -13.13 -18.83 29.70
C GLU A 88 -12.65 -18.08 30.96
N PRO A 89 -12.60 -18.69 32.17
CA PRO A 89 -12.07 -18.04 33.37
C PRO A 89 -10.66 -17.43 33.25
N ALA A 90 -9.79 -18.00 32.42
CA ALA A 90 -8.44 -17.45 32.22
C ALA A 90 -8.49 -16.17 31.37
N ILE A 91 -9.40 -16.11 30.38
CA ILE A 91 -9.64 -14.92 29.57
C ILE A 91 -10.32 -13.83 30.40
N ASP A 92 -11.33 -14.19 31.20
CA ASP A 92 -11.99 -13.24 32.09
C ASP A 92 -11.01 -12.59 33.06
N SER A 93 -10.17 -13.41 33.72
CA SER A 93 -9.13 -12.90 34.64
C SER A 93 -8.12 -12.00 33.93
N PHE A 94 -7.77 -12.30 32.68
CA PHE A 94 -6.87 -11.47 31.87
C PHE A 94 -7.51 -10.13 31.51
N LEU A 95 -8.77 -10.13 31.07
CA LEU A 95 -9.49 -8.90 30.70
C LEU A 95 -9.83 -8.02 31.93
N ASP A 96 -10.03 -8.64 33.09
CA ASP A 96 -10.18 -7.93 34.35
C ASP A 96 -8.88 -7.22 34.77
N GLU A 97 -7.72 -7.85 34.56
CA GLU A 97 -6.41 -7.24 34.81
C GLU A 97 -6.15 -6.02 33.91
N CYS A 98 -6.65 -6.06 32.67
CA CYS A 98 -6.51 -4.98 31.70
C CYS A 98 -7.27 -3.70 32.10
N ASN A 99 -8.36 -3.84 32.87
CA ASN A 99 -9.18 -2.72 33.35
C ASN A 99 -9.61 -1.75 32.22
N PHE A 100 -9.95 -2.29 31.05
CA PHE A 100 -10.40 -1.51 29.89
C PHE A 100 -11.79 -0.90 30.10
N SER A 101 -11.98 0.35 29.65
CA SER A 101 -13.33 0.92 29.51
C SER A 101 -14.13 0.17 28.44
N GLN A 102 -15.45 0.31 28.44
CA GLN A 102 -16.29 -0.37 27.46
C GLN A 102 -15.95 0.06 26.01
N GLU A 103 -15.60 1.32 25.80
CA GLU A 103 -15.20 1.83 24.48
C GLU A 103 -13.89 1.22 23.99
N VAL A 104 -12.92 1.04 24.89
CA VAL A 104 -11.64 0.37 24.57
C VAL A 104 -11.88 -1.11 24.28
N ARG A 105 -12.70 -1.80 25.10
CA ARG A 105 -13.10 -3.20 24.86
C ARG A 105 -13.75 -3.35 23.48
N ASN A 106 -14.69 -2.47 23.15
CA ASN A 106 -15.38 -2.45 21.85
C ASN A 106 -14.41 -2.17 20.69
N SER A 107 -13.41 -1.31 20.90
CA SER A 107 -12.41 -0.98 19.88
C SER A 107 -11.50 -2.18 19.59
N ILE A 108 -10.97 -2.82 20.62
CA ILE A 108 -10.14 -4.02 20.47
C ILE A 108 -10.95 -5.17 19.84
N ALA A 109 -12.22 -5.34 20.24
CA ALA A 109 -13.11 -6.32 19.63
C ALA A 109 -13.32 -6.05 18.13
N LEU A 110 -13.51 -4.79 17.73
CA LEU A 110 -13.67 -4.41 16.32
C LEU A 110 -12.41 -4.72 15.50
N LEU A 111 -11.22 -4.45 16.05
CA LEU A 111 -9.94 -4.77 15.41
C LEU A 111 -9.73 -6.29 15.27
N LEU A 112 -10.06 -7.08 16.29
CA LEU A 112 -10.02 -8.54 16.22
C LEU A 112 -10.94 -9.07 15.13
N TYR A 113 -12.19 -8.58 15.07
CA TYR A 113 -13.11 -8.96 13.99
C TYR A 113 -12.61 -8.50 12.62
N ALA A 114 -12.01 -7.32 12.50
CA ALA A 114 -11.40 -6.88 11.26
C ALA A 114 -10.28 -7.84 10.83
N TYR A 115 -9.42 -8.27 11.76
CA TYR A 115 -8.35 -9.23 11.47
C TYR A 115 -8.89 -10.60 11.03
N ILE A 116 -9.90 -11.13 11.72
CA ILE A 116 -10.56 -12.40 11.34
C ILE A 116 -11.14 -12.30 9.92
N ASN A 117 -11.85 -11.21 9.63
CA ASN A 117 -12.43 -10.97 8.31
C ASN A 117 -11.35 -10.89 7.23
N VAL A 118 -10.27 -10.12 7.44
CA VAL A 118 -9.19 -10.00 6.45
C VAL A 118 -8.42 -11.30 6.25
N SER A 119 -8.25 -12.08 7.32
CA SER A 119 -7.56 -13.38 7.25
C SER A 119 -8.36 -14.41 6.45
N THR A 120 -9.69 -14.39 6.57
CA THR A 120 -10.59 -15.37 5.94
C THR A 120 -11.16 -14.92 4.59
N ASN A 121 -11.20 -13.61 4.30
CA ASN A 121 -11.75 -13.09 3.06
C ASN A 121 -10.78 -13.35 1.88
N PRO A 122 -11.24 -14.01 0.79
CA PRO A 122 -10.42 -14.19 -0.40
C PRO A 122 -10.17 -12.88 -1.16
N ASN A 123 -11.10 -11.91 -1.08
CA ASN A 123 -10.97 -10.61 -1.72
C ASN A 123 -10.13 -9.66 -0.85
N LYS A 124 -8.83 -9.63 -1.13
CA LYS A 124 -7.89 -8.80 -0.36
C LYS A 124 -8.07 -7.31 -0.58
N ALA A 125 -8.67 -6.86 -1.68
CA ALA A 125 -8.96 -5.44 -1.87
C ALA A 125 -10.10 -4.95 -1.00
N GLU A 126 -11.16 -5.74 -0.85
CA GLU A 126 -12.26 -5.42 0.08
C GLU A 126 -11.74 -5.36 1.53
N SER A 127 -10.80 -6.24 1.85
CA SER A 127 -10.16 -6.30 3.16
C SER A 127 -9.44 -5.00 3.55
N ILE A 128 -8.84 -4.28 2.59
CA ILE A 128 -8.22 -2.96 2.84
C ILE A 128 -9.26 -1.97 3.39
N PHE A 129 -10.45 -1.92 2.79
CA PHE A 129 -11.50 -0.99 3.20
C PHE A 129 -12.02 -1.31 4.60
N LEU A 130 -12.13 -2.60 4.94
CA LEU A 130 -12.53 -3.04 6.27
C LEU A 130 -11.49 -2.63 7.33
N LEU A 131 -10.20 -2.81 7.04
CA LEU A 131 -9.12 -2.37 7.94
C LEU A 131 -9.12 -0.86 8.12
N ALA A 132 -9.11 -0.10 7.01
CA ALA A 132 -9.11 1.35 7.06
C ALA A 132 -10.32 1.90 7.83
N TYR A 133 -11.48 1.26 7.70
CA TYR A 133 -12.67 1.60 8.47
C TYR A 133 -12.51 1.27 9.96
N ALA A 134 -12.02 0.08 10.31
CA ALA A 134 -11.78 -0.31 11.70
C ALA A 134 -10.80 0.66 12.39
N ILE A 135 -9.66 0.98 11.77
CA ILE A 135 -8.66 1.94 12.27
C ILE A 135 -9.33 3.28 12.60
N LYS A 136 -10.08 3.82 11.63
CA LYS A 136 -10.78 5.10 11.78
C LYS A 136 -11.75 5.12 12.95
N GLU A 137 -12.53 4.04 13.12
CA GLU A 137 -13.57 4.00 14.14
C GLU A 137 -13.01 3.79 15.57
N THR A 138 -11.83 3.18 15.69
CA THR A 138 -11.21 2.83 16.99
C THR A 138 -10.19 3.85 17.49
N LYS A 139 -9.45 4.52 16.59
CA LYS A 139 -8.31 5.41 16.91
C LYS A 139 -8.57 6.32 18.12
N TYR A 140 -9.62 7.15 18.05
CA TYR A 140 -9.93 8.13 19.11
C TYR A 140 -10.08 7.51 20.51
N TYR A 141 -10.62 6.30 20.62
CA TYR A 141 -10.85 5.64 21.90
C TYR A 141 -9.58 4.99 22.43
N LEU A 142 -8.77 4.40 21.56
CA LEU A 142 -7.49 3.77 21.91
C LEU A 142 -6.46 4.81 22.35
N GLU A 143 -6.32 5.93 21.62
CA GLU A 143 -5.37 7.01 21.96
C GLU A 143 -5.59 7.64 23.34
N LYS A 144 -6.82 7.54 23.87
CA LYS A 144 -7.20 8.09 25.17
C LYS A 144 -7.00 7.14 26.33
N PHE A 145 -6.75 5.87 26.03
CA PHE A 145 -6.43 4.88 27.04
C PHE A 145 -4.92 4.89 27.28
N GLU A 146 -4.54 4.89 28.55
CA GLU A 146 -3.15 4.97 28.97
C GLU A 146 -2.88 3.89 30.02
N PRO A 147 -2.50 2.67 29.59
CA PRO A 147 -2.11 1.62 30.52
C PRO A 147 -0.79 1.97 31.20
N ASN A 148 -0.62 1.49 32.43
CA ASN A 148 0.61 1.70 33.21
C ASN A 148 1.60 0.54 33.11
N LYS A 149 1.20 -0.58 32.53
CA LYS A 149 2.00 -1.79 32.38
C LYS A 149 1.54 -2.57 31.16
N THR A 150 2.46 -3.31 30.59
CA THR A 150 2.18 -4.29 29.55
C THR A 150 1.56 -5.53 30.16
N ILE A 151 0.51 -6.05 29.53
CA ILE A 151 -0.25 -7.22 30.00
C ILE A 151 -0.28 -8.25 28.89
N PHE A 152 0.21 -9.45 29.21
CA PHE A 152 0.30 -10.55 28.26
C PHE A 152 -0.87 -11.52 28.44
N GLY A 153 -1.44 -11.94 27.32
CA GLY A 153 -2.51 -12.92 27.29
C GLY A 153 -2.07 -14.29 27.80
N PRO A 154 -2.99 -15.08 28.36
CA PRO A 154 -2.66 -16.33 29.06
C PRO A 154 -2.07 -17.43 28.16
N TYR A 155 -2.19 -17.28 26.84
CA TYR A 155 -1.73 -18.25 25.84
C TYR A 155 -0.52 -17.77 25.03
N GLY A 156 0.03 -16.59 25.33
CA GLY A 156 1.19 -16.05 24.61
C GLY A 156 0.90 -15.56 23.18
N GLU A 157 -0.37 -15.37 22.83
CA GLU A 157 -0.81 -14.96 21.49
C GLU A 157 -1.23 -13.49 21.41
N ILE A 158 -1.76 -12.96 22.51
CA ILE A 158 -2.29 -11.61 22.62
C ILE A 158 -1.42 -10.82 23.58
N ALA A 159 -1.09 -9.57 23.26
CA ALA A 159 -0.47 -8.64 24.18
C ALA A 159 -1.14 -7.26 24.11
N PHE A 160 -1.19 -6.58 25.26
CA PHE A 160 -1.61 -5.19 25.37
C PHE A 160 -0.47 -4.39 25.97
N GLY A 161 0.16 -3.57 25.15
CA GLY A 161 1.37 -2.80 25.46
C GLY A 161 1.16 -1.65 26.43
N GLY A 162 2.25 -1.17 26.99
CA GLY A 162 2.28 -0.21 28.09
C GLY A 162 2.61 1.22 27.64
N LYS A 163 3.54 1.84 28.36
CA LYS A 163 4.21 3.11 27.99
C LYS A 163 5.73 2.94 27.99
N HIS A 164 6.18 1.70 28.01
CA HIS A 164 7.56 1.32 28.28
C HIS A 164 8.03 0.51 27.11
N ASP A 165 9.29 0.71 26.74
CA ASP A 165 9.95 -0.06 25.70
C ASP A 165 9.90 -1.56 26.03
N ASP A 166 9.28 -2.33 25.14
CA ASP A 166 9.05 -3.76 25.18
C ASP A 166 9.56 -4.44 23.89
N GLU A 167 9.76 -5.75 23.98
CA GLU A 167 10.12 -6.58 22.83
C GLU A 167 9.03 -7.64 22.62
N TYR A 168 8.34 -7.56 21.48
CA TYR A 168 7.30 -8.49 21.09
C TYR A 168 7.80 -9.46 20.02
N SER A 169 7.79 -10.76 20.33
CA SER A 169 8.18 -11.79 19.37
C SER A 169 7.17 -12.92 19.26
N ASN A 170 6.65 -13.16 18.06
CA ASN A 170 5.70 -14.23 17.71
C ASN A 170 4.32 -14.08 18.37
N TYR A 171 3.80 -12.87 18.51
CA TYR A 171 2.41 -12.66 18.94
C TYR A 171 1.47 -12.63 17.75
N SER A 172 0.28 -13.19 17.90
CA SER A 172 -0.75 -13.12 16.85
C SER A 172 -1.52 -11.80 16.86
N PHE A 173 -1.65 -11.13 18.00
CA PHE A 173 -2.38 -9.86 18.13
C PHE A 173 -1.78 -8.96 19.21
N ILE A 174 -1.41 -7.73 18.86
CA ILE A 174 -0.86 -6.72 19.75
C ILE A 174 -1.65 -5.43 19.58
N VAL A 175 -2.00 -4.79 20.70
CA VAL A 175 -2.36 -3.36 20.74
C VAL A 175 -1.42 -2.71 21.73
N ASP A 176 -0.47 -1.93 21.21
CA ASP A 176 0.46 -1.14 22.00
C ASP A 176 -0.04 0.29 22.15
N PHE A 177 0.13 0.86 23.34
CA PHE A 177 -0.27 2.23 23.66
C PHE A 177 0.94 3.17 23.78
N GLY A 178 2.14 2.61 23.78
CA GLY A 178 3.38 3.25 23.36
C GLY A 178 4.63 2.80 24.11
N GLY A 179 5.76 3.36 23.70
CA GLY A 179 7.10 2.93 24.09
C GLY A 179 8.00 3.13 22.87
N ASP A 180 9.32 2.91 22.98
CA ASP A 180 10.15 2.70 21.78
C ASP A 180 10.38 1.17 21.65
N ASP A 181 9.45 0.48 21.02
CA ASP A 181 9.23 -0.95 21.02
C ASP A 181 9.90 -1.68 19.85
N ARG A 182 9.96 -3.01 19.97
CA ARG A 182 10.43 -3.88 18.89
C ARG A 182 9.47 -5.01 18.62
N TYR A 183 9.03 -5.10 17.37
CA TYR A 183 8.12 -6.13 16.89
C TYR A 183 8.84 -7.09 15.95
N GLN A 184 8.71 -8.39 16.22
CA GLN A 184 9.27 -9.45 15.39
C GLN A 184 8.28 -10.59 15.19
N LYS A 185 8.03 -10.95 13.92
CA LYS A 185 7.18 -12.10 13.54
C LYS A 185 5.79 -12.08 14.19
N SER A 186 5.25 -10.89 14.43
CA SER A 186 3.91 -10.73 15.00
C SER A 186 2.90 -10.45 13.89
N CYS A 187 1.71 -11.06 13.96
CA CYS A 187 0.78 -11.05 12.85
C CYS A 187 -0.06 -9.78 12.77
N PHE A 188 -0.73 -9.38 13.85
CA PHE A 188 -1.56 -8.17 13.88
C PHE A 188 -1.02 -7.21 14.94
N ILE A 189 -0.60 -6.02 14.53
CA ILE A 189 -0.07 -4.97 15.42
C ILE A 189 -0.88 -3.71 15.20
N VAL A 190 -1.32 -3.12 16.31
CA VAL A 190 -1.73 -1.71 16.37
C VAL A 190 -0.77 -1.03 17.33
N ASP A 191 0.09 -0.19 16.79
CA ASP A 191 0.95 0.70 17.55
C ASP A 191 0.37 2.10 17.50
N LEU A 192 0.31 2.76 18.65
CA LEU A 192 -0.22 4.11 18.75
C LEU A 192 0.88 5.16 18.77
N LYS A 193 2.06 4.87 19.32
CA LYS A 193 3.09 5.85 19.63
C LYS A 193 4.44 5.17 19.88
N GLY A 194 5.48 5.70 19.26
CA GLY A 194 6.84 5.31 19.64
C GLY A 194 7.86 5.77 18.64
N ASN A 195 9.07 5.23 18.70
CA ASN A 195 9.96 5.16 17.54
C ASN A 195 10.45 3.71 17.46
N ASP A 196 9.71 2.93 16.70
CA ASP A 196 9.59 1.49 16.84
C ASP A 196 10.38 0.74 15.77
N GLY A 197 10.67 -0.51 16.08
CA GLY A 197 11.39 -1.41 15.19
C GLY A 197 10.54 -2.58 14.74
N TYR A 198 10.15 -2.60 13.46
CA TYR A 198 9.43 -3.72 12.84
C TYR A 198 10.40 -4.62 12.07
N LEU A 199 10.79 -5.75 12.66
CA LEU A 199 11.91 -6.55 12.20
C LEU A 199 11.47 -7.90 11.60
N GLU A 200 11.84 -8.10 10.33
CA GLU A 200 11.62 -9.36 9.60
C GLU A 200 10.14 -9.75 9.53
N MET A 201 9.28 -8.77 9.27
CA MET A 201 7.84 -8.91 9.22
C MET A 201 7.40 -9.56 7.90
N LYS A 202 7.30 -10.89 7.91
CA LYS A 202 7.11 -11.69 6.69
C LYS A 202 5.83 -12.52 6.77
N ALA A 203 4.84 -12.15 5.97
CA ALA A 203 3.58 -12.88 5.87
C ALA A 203 3.75 -14.11 4.96
N VAL A 204 4.13 -15.24 5.53
CA VAL A 204 4.33 -16.51 4.80
C VAL A 204 3.17 -17.46 5.07
N ASN A 205 2.33 -17.73 4.06
CA ASN A 205 1.10 -18.52 4.21
C ASN A 205 0.14 -17.98 5.29
N ASP A 206 0.25 -16.71 5.64
CA ASP A 206 -0.50 -16.09 6.72
C ASP A 206 -0.84 -14.63 6.37
N THR A 207 -1.67 -14.00 7.19
CA THR A 207 -2.08 -12.60 7.08
C THR A 207 -1.43 -11.78 8.19
N TYR A 208 -0.66 -10.78 7.79
CA TYR A 208 -0.05 -9.79 8.66
C TYR A 208 -0.73 -8.43 8.44
N VAL A 209 -0.94 -7.70 9.53
CA VAL A 209 -1.46 -6.34 9.54
C VAL A 209 -0.62 -5.55 10.54
N THR A 210 -0.08 -4.42 10.09
CA THR A 210 0.56 -3.44 10.96
C THR A 210 -0.16 -2.12 10.75
N ILE A 211 -0.61 -1.53 11.86
CA ILE A 211 -1.20 -0.22 11.92
C ILE A 211 -0.30 0.56 12.85
N ASP A 212 0.44 1.51 12.30
CA ASP A 212 1.27 2.44 13.03
C ASP A 212 0.67 3.83 12.94
N GLU A 213 0.43 4.44 14.09
CA GLU A 213 -0.24 5.72 14.16
C GLU A 213 0.74 6.89 14.23
N ASN A 214 1.88 6.75 14.92
CA ASN A 214 2.84 7.82 15.14
C ASN A 214 4.22 7.28 15.53
N GLY A 215 5.26 7.82 14.90
CA GLY A 215 6.65 7.63 15.33
C GLY A 215 7.61 8.02 14.23
N ASP A 216 8.92 8.02 14.47
CA ASP A 216 9.90 7.97 13.38
C ASP A 216 10.47 6.53 13.36
N ASP A 217 9.81 5.63 12.63
CA ASP A 217 9.89 4.19 12.81
C ASP A 217 10.83 3.51 11.81
N ASN A 218 11.19 2.26 12.13
CA ASN A 218 12.12 1.47 11.35
C ASN A 218 11.50 0.14 10.92
N TYR A 219 11.13 0.06 9.65
CA TYR A 219 10.57 -1.12 9.01
C TYR A 219 11.66 -1.91 8.29
N THR A 220 11.86 -3.17 8.64
CA THR A 220 12.87 -4.04 7.99
C THR A 220 12.25 -5.32 7.45
N ASN A 221 12.40 -5.54 6.14
CA ASN A 221 11.95 -6.75 5.45
C ASN A 221 10.46 -7.05 5.68
N VAL A 222 9.62 -6.10 5.27
CA VAL A 222 8.15 -6.15 5.37
C VAL A 222 7.57 -6.56 4.02
N TYR A 223 7.16 -7.83 3.89
CA TYR A 223 6.72 -8.42 2.62
C TYR A 223 5.91 -9.72 2.80
N SER A 224 5.34 -10.27 1.72
CA SER A 224 4.54 -11.51 1.76
C SER A 224 4.97 -12.60 0.77
N ILE A 225 4.75 -13.87 1.13
CA ILE A 225 4.94 -15.04 0.26
C ILE A 225 3.72 -15.96 0.45
N ASN A 226 2.90 -16.13 -0.60
CA ASN A 226 1.64 -16.90 -0.52
C ASN A 226 0.78 -16.52 0.70
N GLY A 227 0.87 -15.26 1.12
CA GLY A 227 0.23 -14.68 2.30
C GLY A 227 -0.19 -13.24 1.99
N SER A 228 -0.65 -12.50 2.99
CA SER A 228 -1.08 -11.11 2.82
C SER A 228 -0.43 -10.22 3.86
N TYR A 229 0.12 -9.07 3.45
CA TYR A 229 0.62 -8.05 4.36
C TYR A 229 -0.11 -6.74 4.09
N PHE A 230 -0.76 -6.18 5.12
CA PHE A 230 -1.32 -4.84 5.11
C PHE A 230 -0.54 -3.95 6.07
N LEU A 231 -0.01 -2.83 5.58
CA LEU A 231 0.68 -1.83 6.41
C LEU A 231 -0.05 -0.50 6.25
N PHE A 232 -0.42 0.10 7.38
CA PHE A 232 -0.92 1.47 7.46
C PHE A 232 0.01 2.22 8.39
N ASP A 233 0.84 3.08 7.82
CA ASP A 233 1.67 4.02 8.58
C ASP A 233 1.08 5.41 8.40
N LEU A 234 0.70 6.05 9.51
CA LEU A 234 -0.11 7.26 9.44
C LEU A 234 0.68 8.56 9.55
N ASN A 235 1.75 8.56 10.35
CA ASN A 235 2.55 9.75 10.62
C ASN A 235 3.95 9.36 11.05
N GLY A 236 4.95 10.01 10.46
CA GLY A 236 6.32 9.86 10.92
C GLY A 236 7.33 10.46 9.97
N ASN A 237 8.61 10.24 10.19
CA ASN A 237 9.60 10.26 9.11
C ASN A 237 10.36 8.94 9.16
N ASP A 238 9.86 8.00 8.40
CA ASP A 238 10.07 6.58 8.58
C ASP A 238 11.21 6.06 7.72
N THR A 239 11.79 4.96 8.16
CA THR A 239 12.87 4.30 7.44
C THR A 239 12.51 2.87 7.11
N TYR A 240 12.28 2.63 5.83
CA TYR A 240 11.94 1.34 5.26
C TYR A 240 13.17 0.65 4.65
N ARG A 241 13.55 -0.54 5.12
CA ARG A 241 14.78 -1.23 4.75
C ARG A 241 14.57 -2.65 4.21
N GLY A 242 15.33 -2.96 3.16
CA GLY A 242 15.37 -4.32 2.59
C GLY A 242 14.24 -4.55 1.59
N LYS A 243 13.53 -5.68 1.73
CA LYS A 243 12.34 -5.97 0.91
C LYS A 243 11.13 -5.27 1.51
N ILE A 244 10.64 -4.24 0.84
CA ILE A 244 9.50 -3.44 1.28
C ILE A 244 8.38 -3.53 0.23
N CYS A 245 7.17 -3.77 0.70
CA CYS A 245 5.97 -3.99 -0.12
C CYS A 245 6.23 -4.97 -1.27
N SER A 246 6.90 -6.08 -0.98
CA SER A 246 7.22 -7.09 -1.99
C SER A 246 6.32 -8.29 -1.82
N SER A 247 5.98 -8.95 -2.93
CA SER A 247 5.03 -10.05 -2.89
C SER A 247 5.42 -11.16 -3.84
N TYR A 248 5.25 -12.40 -3.37
CA TYR A 248 5.64 -13.61 -4.08
C TYR A 248 4.51 -14.65 -4.00
N GLU A 249 4.40 -15.49 -5.03
CA GLU A 249 3.62 -16.73 -5.01
C GLU A 249 2.14 -16.52 -4.62
N ASN A 250 1.35 -15.80 -5.43
CA ASN A 250 -0.04 -15.41 -5.13
C ASN A 250 -0.20 -14.57 -3.85
N GLY A 251 0.89 -14.02 -3.30
CA GLY A 251 0.83 -13.14 -2.15
C GLY A 251 0.20 -11.77 -2.45
N TYR A 252 -0.16 -11.05 -1.40
CA TYR A 252 -0.62 -9.67 -1.44
C TYR A 252 0.23 -8.82 -0.48
N SER A 253 0.69 -7.65 -0.91
CA SER A 253 1.32 -6.65 -0.04
C SER A 253 0.74 -5.28 -0.35
N PHE A 254 0.06 -4.65 0.60
CA PHE A 254 -0.63 -3.37 0.44
C PHE A 254 -0.23 -2.39 1.54
N PHE A 255 0.61 -1.42 1.19
CA PHE A 255 1.22 -0.48 2.13
C PHE A 255 0.71 0.91 1.82
N PHE A 256 0.32 1.62 2.87
CA PHE A 256 -0.22 2.98 2.82
C PHE A 256 0.56 3.82 3.83
N ASP A 257 1.38 4.73 3.33
CA ASP A 257 2.06 5.75 4.11
C ASP A 257 1.35 7.09 3.90
N PHE A 258 0.91 7.72 4.99
CA PHE A 258 0.04 8.89 4.90
C PHE A 258 0.77 10.22 5.03
N ASN A 259 1.83 10.30 5.83
CA ASN A 259 2.57 11.52 6.05
C ASN A 259 4.00 11.22 6.50
N GLY A 260 4.97 11.86 5.87
CA GLY A 260 6.30 11.90 6.41
C GLY A 260 7.30 12.57 5.49
N ASN A 261 8.58 12.29 5.68
CA ASN A 261 9.60 12.49 4.66
C ASN A 261 10.50 11.26 4.74
N ASP A 262 10.14 10.25 3.99
CA ASP A 262 10.43 8.88 4.30
C ASP A 262 11.61 8.38 3.49
N LEU A 263 12.33 7.42 4.08
CA LEU A 263 13.51 6.81 3.50
C LEU A 263 13.24 5.35 3.16
N TYR A 264 12.91 5.12 1.90
CA TYR A 264 12.76 3.79 1.33
C TYR A 264 14.08 3.28 0.76
N LYS A 265 14.73 2.32 1.43
CA LYS A 265 16.06 1.83 1.08
C LYS A 265 16.16 0.32 0.97
N GLY A 266 16.38 -0.17 -0.24
CA GLY A 266 16.59 -1.60 -0.48
C GLY A 266 17.70 -1.91 -1.48
N LEU A 267 18.00 -3.19 -1.61
CA LEU A 267 18.82 -3.70 -2.72
C LEU A 267 17.86 -4.12 -3.83
N ASN A 268 17.76 -5.40 -4.15
CA ASN A 268 16.84 -5.84 -5.20
C ASN A 268 15.45 -6.17 -4.62
N GLU A 269 14.44 -6.22 -5.50
CA GLU A 269 13.09 -6.73 -5.18
C GLU A 269 12.38 -5.90 -4.11
N THR A 270 12.22 -4.59 -4.38
CA THR A 270 11.65 -3.55 -3.50
C THR A 270 11.72 -2.21 -4.24
N GLN A 271 10.97 -1.16 -3.99
CA GLN A 271 9.69 -1.06 -3.34
C GLN A 271 8.59 -1.43 -4.33
N SER A 272 7.53 -2.12 -3.88
CA SER A 272 6.48 -2.65 -4.75
C SER A 272 7.04 -3.58 -5.84
N PHE A 273 7.49 -4.76 -5.42
CA PHE A 273 7.94 -5.82 -6.33
C PHE A 273 6.96 -7.00 -6.31
N SER A 274 6.59 -7.51 -7.49
CA SER A 274 5.74 -8.70 -7.61
C SER A 274 6.42 -9.83 -8.38
N TYR A 275 6.29 -11.06 -7.86
CA TYR A 275 6.60 -12.29 -8.59
C TYR A 275 5.39 -13.22 -8.55
N ASP A 276 4.64 -13.28 -9.65
CA ASP A 276 3.36 -14.00 -9.75
C ASP A 276 2.40 -13.68 -8.57
N ALA A 277 2.35 -12.39 -8.19
CA ALA A 277 1.69 -11.91 -6.97
C ALA A 277 1.21 -10.46 -7.12
N THR A 278 0.63 -9.87 -6.07
CA THR A 278 0.15 -8.48 -6.07
C THR A 278 0.87 -7.65 -5.00
N SER A 279 1.39 -6.49 -5.39
CA SER A 279 2.02 -5.49 -4.50
C SER A 279 1.51 -4.08 -4.83
N MET A 280 1.24 -3.29 -3.80
CA MET A 280 0.78 -1.90 -3.88
C MET A 280 1.42 -1.09 -2.74
N LEU A 281 2.18 -0.06 -3.09
CA LEU A 281 2.65 0.96 -2.17
C LEU A 281 2.00 2.28 -2.57
N ILE A 282 1.36 2.95 -1.62
CA ILE A 282 0.82 4.30 -1.79
C ILE A 282 1.44 5.20 -0.73
N ASP A 283 2.14 6.22 -1.18
CA ASP A 283 2.63 7.32 -0.36
C ASP A 283 1.78 8.57 -0.64
N PHE A 284 1.24 9.20 0.39
CA PHE A 284 0.31 10.32 0.26
C PHE A 284 0.97 11.69 0.37
N ASN A 285 2.02 11.85 1.17
CA ASN A 285 2.62 13.15 1.45
C ASN A 285 4.06 13.00 1.97
N GLY A 286 5.00 13.72 1.38
CA GLY A 286 6.34 13.85 1.93
C GLY A 286 7.35 14.25 0.87
N ASP A 287 8.55 14.69 1.26
CA ASP A 287 9.69 14.77 0.33
C ASP A 287 10.54 13.50 0.48
N ASP A 288 10.22 12.48 -0.30
CA ASP A 288 10.61 11.09 -0.06
C ASP A 288 11.81 10.63 -0.87
N ARG A 289 12.49 9.60 -0.35
CA ARG A 289 13.71 9.06 -0.95
C ARG A 289 13.63 7.57 -1.17
N TYR A 290 13.43 7.18 -2.41
CA TYR A 290 13.41 5.79 -2.87
C TYR A 290 14.78 5.38 -3.43
N TYR A 291 15.55 4.64 -2.65
CA TYR A 291 16.82 4.03 -3.03
C TYR A 291 16.69 2.52 -3.21
N ALA A 292 17.01 2.01 -4.40
CA ALA A 292 16.98 0.59 -4.69
C ALA A 292 18.10 0.12 -5.63
N GLY A 293 18.31 -1.19 -5.63
CA GLY A 293 18.97 -1.96 -6.68
C GLY A 293 17.99 -2.26 -7.82
N GLY A 294 18.06 -3.45 -8.41
CA GLY A 294 17.19 -3.83 -9.53
C GLY A 294 15.91 -4.56 -9.12
N TYR A 295 14.98 -4.72 -10.06
CA TYR A 295 13.65 -5.29 -9.78
C TYR A 295 12.91 -4.48 -8.72
N SER A 296 12.74 -3.19 -8.98
CA SER A 296 12.41 -2.20 -7.96
C SER A 296 11.45 -1.11 -8.40
N GLN A 297 10.85 -0.39 -7.45
CA GLN A 297 10.01 0.80 -7.70
C GLN A 297 8.90 0.50 -8.73
N ALA A 298 7.92 -0.31 -8.31
CA ALA A 298 6.92 -0.94 -9.18
C ALA A 298 7.57 -1.84 -10.26
N SER A 299 8.03 -3.02 -9.86
CA SER A 299 8.58 -4.02 -10.80
C SER A 299 7.81 -5.33 -10.71
N SER A 300 7.38 -5.85 -11.85
CA SER A 300 6.57 -7.07 -11.94
C SER A 300 7.24 -8.14 -12.81
N GLN A 301 7.39 -9.33 -12.24
CA GLN A 301 7.67 -10.59 -12.93
C GLN A 301 6.44 -11.50 -12.81
N GLY A 302 5.41 -11.19 -13.60
CA GLY A 302 4.08 -11.73 -13.40
C GLY A 302 3.35 -11.07 -12.22
N GLY A 303 2.03 -10.98 -12.34
CA GLY A 303 1.18 -10.34 -11.35
C GLY A 303 1.15 -8.81 -11.49
N VAL A 304 0.99 -8.09 -10.36
CA VAL A 304 0.80 -6.64 -10.33
C VAL A 304 1.72 -5.97 -9.32
N ALA A 305 2.42 -4.94 -9.76
CA ALA A 305 3.18 -4.03 -8.92
C ALA A 305 2.71 -2.59 -9.17
N LEU A 306 2.22 -1.93 -8.11
CA LEU A 306 1.76 -0.54 -8.14
C LEU A 306 2.55 0.27 -7.11
N LEU A 307 3.13 1.38 -7.53
CA LEU A 307 3.70 2.40 -6.65
C LEU A 307 3.03 3.72 -7.02
N ILE A 308 2.36 4.36 -6.06
CA ILE A 308 1.73 5.67 -6.23
C ILE A 308 2.33 6.60 -5.21
N ASP A 309 2.86 7.71 -5.68
CA ASP A 309 3.27 8.85 -4.88
C ASP A 309 2.36 10.05 -5.22
N PHE A 310 1.79 10.69 -4.20
CA PHE A 310 0.80 11.75 -4.42
C PHE A 310 1.40 13.15 -4.46
N THR A 311 2.34 13.47 -3.57
CA THR A 311 2.86 14.83 -3.45
C THR A 311 4.20 14.83 -2.72
N GLY A 312 5.16 15.57 -3.25
CA GLY A 312 6.48 15.70 -2.67
C GLY A 312 7.46 16.39 -3.59
N GLU A 313 8.69 16.63 -3.18
CA GLU A 313 9.84 16.69 -4.10
C GLU A 313 10.71 15.44 -3.89
N ASP A 314 10.51 14.43 -4.73
CA ASP A 314 10.92 13.06 -4.50
C ASP A 314 12.16 12.63 -5.30
N MET A 315 12.86 11.64 -4.75
CA MET A 315 14.01 11.02 -5.40
C MET A 315 13.82 9.52 -5.60
N PHE A 316 13.67 9.10 -6.86
CA PHE A 316 13.65 7.71 -7.29
C PHE A 316 14.99 7.29 -7.89
N ILE A 317 15.84 6.63 -7.09
CA ILE A 317 17.15 6.14 -7.54
C ILE A 317 17.23 4.61 -7.46
N ALA A 318 17.32 3.96 -8.63
CA ALA A 318 17.31 2.52 -8.75
C ALA A 318 18.37 1.94 -9.73
N GLY A 319 18.55 0.63 -9.66
CA GLY A 319 19.33 -0.18 -10.60
C GLY A 319 18.55 -0.54 -11.87
N ASN A 320 18.88 -1.69 -12.48
CA ASN A 320 18.22 -2.18 -13.69
C ASN A 320 16.84 -2.77 -13.37
N ARG A 321 15.90 -2.78 -14.32
CA ARG A 321 14.57 -3.39 -14.15
C ARG A 321 13.79 -2.71 -13.02
N SER A 322 13.69 -1.39 -13.11
CA SER A 322 13.10 -0.55 -12.07
C SER A 322 12.17 0.51 -12.65
N GLN A 323 11.40 1.20 -11.80
CA GLN A 323 10.55 2.33 -12.19
C GLN A 323 9.56 1.92 -13.28
N ALA A 324 8.60 1.07 -12.92
CA ALA A 324 7.68 0.42 -13.85
C ALA A 324 8.38 -0.52 -14.85
N TYR A 325 8.94 -1.64 -14.34
CA TYR A 325 9.41 -2.75 -15.18
C TYR A 325 8.39 -3.89 -15.16
N ALA A 326 7.98 -4.40 -16.33
CA ALA A 326 7.05 -5.52 -16.41
C ALA A 326 7.50 -6.62 -17.37
N THR A 327 7.48 -7.87 -16.88
CA THR A 327 7.59 -9.07 -17.71
C THR A 327 6.52 -10.08 -17.31
N GLY A 328 6.14 -10.96 -18.24
CA GLY A 328 5.32 -12.13 -17.92
C GLY A 328 5.95 -12.99 -16.82
N GLY A 329 5.07 -13.71 -16.12
CA GLY A 329 5.38 -14.52 -14.95
C GLY A 329 6.07 -15.85 -15.25
N SER A 330 6.36 -16.59 -14.19
CA SER A 330 6.97 -17.93 -14.32
C SER A 330 5.95 -19.00 -14.71
N ILE A 331 4.69 -18.76 -14.37
CA ILE A 331 3.55 -19.57 -14.78
C ILE A 331 3.08 -19.10 -16.17
N GLN A 332 2.96 -20.04 -17.10
CA GLN A 332 2.56 -19.74 -18.46
C GLN A 332 1.20 -19.02 -18.50
N GLY A 333 1.18 -17.83 -19.09
CA GLY A 333 -0.03 -17.03 -19.26
C GLY A 333 -0.27 -15.96 -18.19
N ILE A 334 0.52 -15.94 -17.10
CA ILE A 334 0.47 -14.81 -16.16
C ILE A 334 1.17 -13.60 -16.79
N LYS A 335 0.40 -12.54 -17.01
CA LYS A 335 0.90 -11.24 -17.48
C LYS A 335 1.52 -10.48 -16.30
N GLY A 336 2.58 -9.72 -16.55
CA GLY A 336 3.11 -8.77 -15.57
C GLY A 336 2.51 -7.39 -15.78
N VAL A 337 2.18 -6.69 -14.70
CA VAL A 337 1.69 -5.32 -14.71
C VAL A 337 2.53 -4.52 -13.72
N ALA A 338 3.15 -3.45 -14.20
CA ALA A 338 3.94 -2.55 -13.38
C ALA A 338 3.51 -1.11 -13.63
N ILE A 339 3.08 -0.42 -12.59
CA ILE A 339 2.56 0.94 -12.69
C ILE A 339 3.25 1.78 -11.60
N LEU A 340 3.93 2.83 -12.03
CA LEU A 340 4.45 3.89 -11.18
C LEU A 340 3.68 5.18 -11.53
N ILE A 341 3.03 5.78 -10.56
CA ILE A 341 2.34 7.07 -10.70
C ILE A 341 2.95 8.03 -9.69
N ASN A 342 3.33 9.21 -10.16
CA ASN A 342 3.71 10.33 -9.32
C ASN A 342 2.84 11.54 -9.72
N PHE A 343 2.21 12.19 -8.74
CA PHE A 343 1.19 13.20 -9.04
C PHE A 343 1.69 14.65 -8.96
N ALA A 344 2.66 14.95 -8.11
CA ALA A 344 3.19 16.30 -7.98
C ALA A 344 4.55 16.32 -7.34
N GLY A 345 5.44 17.13 -7.90
CA GLY A 345 6.78 17.35 -7.39
C GLY A 345 7.73 17.83 -8.46
N SER A 346 8.95 18.24 -8.10
CA SER A 346 10.00 18.43 -9.10
C SER A 346 11.03 17.35 -8.90
N ASP A 347 10.83 16.23 -9.59
CA ASP A 347 11.30 14.94 -9.13
C ASP A 347 12.54 14.46 -9.87
N LEU A 348 13.33 13.62 -9.18
CA LEU A 348 14.54 13.03 -9.74
C LEU A 348 14.40 11.53 -9.93
N TYR A 349 14.37 11.11 -11.19
CA TYR A 349 14.37 9.71 -11.57
C TYR A 349 15.72 9.28 -12.14
N LYS A 350 16.38 8.34 -11.47
CA LYS A 350 17.64 7.76 -11.92
C LYS A 350 17.59 6.24 -11.90
N SER A 351 17.77 5.61 -13.05
CA SER A 351 17.68 4.15 -13.19
C SER A 351 18.76 3.55 -14.09
N GLY A 352 18.84 2.22 -14.06
CA GLY A 352 19.70 1.42 -14.94
C GLY A 352 19.07 1.16 -16.31
N ASN A 353 19.31 -0.05 -16.82
CA ASN A 353 18.67 -0.55 -18.06
C ASN A 353 17.30 -1.14 -17.75
N TYR A 354 16.40 -1.18 -18.74
CA TYR A 354 15.08 -1.81 -18.62
C TYR A 354 14.22 -1.08 -17.59
N SER A 355 14.06 0.24 -17.70
CA SER A 355 13.47 1.04 -16.61
C SER A 355 12.64 2.21 -17.12
N GLN A 356 11.94 2.91 -16.23
CA GLN A 356 11.10 4.06 -16.58
C GLN A 356 10.04 3.68 -17.63
N GLY A 357 9.19 2.73 -17.28
CA GLY A 357 8.21 2.16 -18.20
C GLY A 357 8.88 1.24 -19.23
N TYR A 358 9.36 0.07 -18.81
CA TYR A 358 9.84 -0.96 -19.74
C TYR A 358 9.00 -2.23 -19.63
N ALA A 359 8.61 -2.79 -20.78
CA ALA A 359 7.83 -4.02 -20.81
C ALA A 359 8.32 -5.05 -21.83
N ASN A 360 8.33 -6.32 -21.43
CA ASN A 360 8.59 -7.45 -22.31
C ASN A 360 7.67 -8.64 -22.02
N SER A 361 7.64 -9.62 -22.92
CA SER A 361 7.05 -10.94 -22.68
C SER A 361 5.64 -10.90 -22.06
N LEU A 362 4.69 -10.22 -22.72
CA LEU A 362 3.32 -9.98 -22.21
C LEU A 362 3.20 -9.08 -20.96
N GLY A 363 4.27 -8.35 -20.62
CA GLY A 363 4.25 -7.33 -19.58
C GLY A 363 3.55 -6.04 -20.04
N PHE A 364 2.96 -5.33 -19.09
CA PHE A 364 2.50 -3.96 -19.24
C PHE A 364 3.17 -3.06 -18.22
N ALA A 365 3.82 -2.00 -18.69
CA ALA A 365 4.50 -1.03 -17.86
C ALA A 365 3.94 0.38 -18.11
N LEU A 366 3.62 1.11 -17.04
CA LEU A 366 3.22 2.51 -17.08
C LEU A 366 4.05 3.29 -16.06
N LEU A 367 4.77 4.30 -16.53
CA LEU A 367 5.24 5.40 -15.69
C LEU A 367 4.41 6.62 -16.05
N LEU A 368 3.78 7.24 -15.05
CA LEU A 368 2.98 8.44 -15.21
C LEU A 368 3.41 9.47 -14.19
N ASP A 369 3.93 10.60 -14.67
CA ASP A 369 4.20 11.79 -13.88
C ASP A 369 3.27 12.93 -14.34
N PHE A 370 2.79 13.74 -13.40
CA PHE A 370 1.75 14.73 -13.68
C PHE A 370 2.23 16.18 -13.60
N LEU A 371 2.85 16.61 -12.50
CA LEU A 371 3.09 18.04 -12.24
C LEU A 371 4.52 18.28 -11.77
N GLY A 372 5.17 19.29 -12.38
CA GLY A 372 6.42 19.90 -11.93
C GLY A 372 7.60 19.65 -12.86
N ASP A 373 8.79 20.17 -12.50
CA ASP A 373 9.95 20.20 -13.41
C ASP A 373 10.88 19.01 -13.16
N ASP A 374 10.71 17.94 -13.93
CA ASP A 374 11.33 16.65 -13.63
C ASP A 374 12.66 16.38 -14.34
N SER A 375 13.44 15.48 -13.75
CA SER A 375 14.71 15.00 -14.32
C SER A 375 14.79 13.47 -14.41
N TYR A 376 14.77 12.95 -15.64
CA TYR A 376 14.83 11.52 -15.93
C TYR A 376 16.19 11.11 -16.49
N ASN A 377 16.84 10.16 -15.83
CA ASN A 377 18.11 9.58 -16.24
C ASN A 377 18.04 8.06 -16.25
N ALA A 378 18.12 7.46 -17.43
CA ALA A 378 18.14 6.00 -17.58
C ALA A 378 19.29 5.55 -18.51
N ARG A 379 19.53 4.25 -18.58
CA ARG A 379 20.51 3.66 -19.52
C ARG A 379 19.82 3.16 -20.78
N LYS A 380 19.87 1.86 -21.08
CA LYS A 380 19.34 1.30 -22.32
C LYS A 380 17.97 0.68 -22.09
N PHE A 381 17.13 0.64 -23.13
CA PHE A 381 15.81 0.01 -23.07
C PHE A 381 14.93 0.62 -21.97
N SER A 382 14.75 1.93 -22.01
CA SER A 382 14.03 2.67 -20.95
C SER A 382 13.09 3.73 -21.52
N GLN A 383 12.32 4.41 -20.68
CA GLN A 383 11.45 5.53 -21.10
C GLN A 383 10.43 5.08 -22.16
N ALA A 384 9.45 4.28 -21.73
CA ALA A 384 8.44 3.62 -22.56
C ALA A 384 8.97 2.61 -23.57
N SER A 385 10.04 1.86 -23.27
CA SER A 385 10.58 0.88 -24.23
C SER A 385 9.92 -0.49 -24.09
N SER A 386 9.69 -1.19 -25.20
CA SER A 386 9.11 -2.55 -25.14
C SER A 386 9.65 -3.51 -26.19
N ASN A 387 9.53 -4.81 -25.92
CA ASN A 387 9.78 -5.87 -26.88
C ASN A 387 8.90 -7.10 -26.62
N ALA A 388 8.93 -8.10 -27.50
CA ALA A 388 8.34 -9.42 -27.27
C ALA A 388 6.90 -9.38 -26.74
N MET A 389 6.00 -8.68 -27.46
CA MET A 389 4.59 -8.51 -27.08
C MET A 389 4.34 -7.76 -25.77
N GLY A 390 5.32 -7.04 -25.24
CA GLY A 390 5.12 -6.09 -24.13
C GLY A 390 4.38 -4.83 -24.57
N ALA A 391 3.86 -4.09 -23.60
CA ALA A 391 3.31 -2.75 -23.80
C ALA A 391 3.87 -1.78 -22.75
N ALA A 392 4.45 -0.67 -23.19
CA ALA A 392 5.08 0.28 -22.30
C ALA A 392 4.61 1.70 -22.57
N ALA A 393 4.22 2.42 -21.51
CA ALA A 393 3.88 3.83 -21.56
C ALA A 393 4.74 4.60 -20.55
N PHE A 394 5.20 5.77 -20.97
CA PHE A 394 5.79 6.79 -20.12
C PHE A 394 5.06 8.07 -20.51
N ILE A 395 4.41 8.70 -19.55
CA ILE A 395 3.69 9.95 -19.76
C ILE A 395 4.12 10.89 -18.67
N ASP A 396 4.58 12.05 -19.07
CA ASP A 396 4.82 13.20 -18.22
C ASP A 396 4.04 14.37 -18.82
N SER A 397 3.21 14.99 -17.97
CA SER A 397 2.05 15.78 -18.41
C SER A 397 2.28 17.30 -18.40
N ASP A 398 3.20 17.80 -17.57
CA ASP A 398 3.44 19.22 -17.31
C ASP A 398 4.93 19.48 -17.03
N GLY A 399 5.35 20.75 -17.00
CA GLY A 399 6.71 21.12 -16.59
C GLY A 399 7.77 21.18 -17.68
N ILE A 400 8.98 21.59 -17.31
CA ILE A 400 10.16 21.70 -18.18
C ILE A 400 11.11 20.52 -17.90
N ASN A 401 10.77 19.38 -18.48
CA ASN A 401 11.38 18.11 -18.09
C ASN A 401 12.68 17.82 -18.85
N LYS A 402 13.62 17.17 -18.17
CA LYS A 402 14.96 16.86 -18.69
C LYS A 402 15.14 15.34 -18.83
N PHE A 403 15.57 14.90 -20.02
CA PHE A 403 15.79 13.49 -20.31
C PHE A 403 17.25 13.21 -20.65
N LYS A 404 17.84 12.24 -19.96
CA LYS A 404 19.14 11.64 -20.28
C LYS A 404 18.97 10.14 -20.42
N HIS A 405 19.40 9.59 -21.55
CA HIS A 405 19.23 8.17 -21.82
C HIS A 405 20.37 7.59 -22.66
N GLY A 406 20.43 6.26 -22.68
CA GLY A 406 21.28 5.47 -23.57
C GLY A 406 20.57 5.07 -24.87
N MET A 407 20.91 3.89 -25.39
CA MET A 407 20.32 3.35 -26.63
C MET A 407 18.95 2.72 -26.37
N PHE A 408 18.08 2.78 -27.38
CA PHE A 408 16.75 2.15 -27.38
C PHE A 408 15.88 2.69 -26.23
N CYS A 409 15.70 4.01 -26.19
CA CYS A 409 14.86 4.69 -25.19
C CYS A 409 13.81 5.55 -25.89
N GLN A 410 12.93 6.18 -25.11
CA GLN A 410 11.92 7.14 -25.59
C GLN A 410 11.01 6.53 -26.65
N GLY A 411 10.34 5.46 -26.25
CA GLY A 411 9.32 4.83 -27.08
C GLY A 411 9.83 3.75 -28.05
N TYR A 412 11.00 3.16 -27.80
CA TYR A 412 11.52 2.08 -28.64
C TYR A 412 10.61 0.84 -28.56
N MET A 413 10.32 0.22 -29.71
CA MET A 413 9.49 -0.99 -29.78
C MET A 413 10.02 -2.01 -30.80
N LEU A 414 9.87 -3.30 -30.49
CA LEU A 414 10.15 -4.40 -31.41
C LEU A 414 9.11 -5.52 -31.22
N GLY A 415 8.11 -5.56 -32.13
CA GLY A 415 7.01 -6.52 -32.06
C GLY A 415 6.12 -6.33 -30.82
N SER A 416 5.87 -5.06 -30.44
CA SER A 416 5.29 -4.66 -29.16
C SER A 416 4.56 -3.30 -29.27
N LEU A 417 3.99 -2.80 -28.17
CA LEU A 417 3.35 -1.48 -28.08
C LEU A 417 4.16 -0.53 -27.21
N SER A 418 4.23 0.73 -27.60
CA SER A 418 4.99 1.74 -26.89
C SER A 418 4.39 3.14 -27.06
N LEU A 419 4.41 3.94 -25.98
CA LEU A 419 3.99 5.34 -25.95
C LEU A 419 4.91 6.15 -25.02
N PHE A 420 5.69 7.07 -25.59
CA PHE A 420 6.43 8.08 -24.83
C PHE A 420 5.77 9.44 -25.06
N MET A 421 5.39 10.12 -23.98
CA MET A 421 4.82 11.47 -23.98
C MET A 421 5.52 12.29 -22.91
N ASN A 422 6.00 13.47 -23.30
CA ASN A 422 6.69 14.44 -22.44
C ASN A 422 6.04 15.82 -22.60
N ASN A 423 4.71 15.82 -22.68
CA ASN A 423 3.79 16.94 -22.84
C ASN A 423 2.43 16.33 -23.20
N PHE A 424 1.38 16.66 -22.45
CA PHE A 424 0.05 16.08 -22.67
C PHE A 424 -0.64 16.71 -23.89
N GLU A 425 -0.44 16.14 -25.08
CA GLU A 425 -1.21 16.49 -26.29
C GLU A 425 -2.41 15.54 -26.47
N MET A 426 -3.58 16.07 -26.84
CA MET A 426 -4.84 15.28 -26.95
C MET A 426 -4.72 14.00 -27.79
N ASN A 427 -3.90 13.99 -28.84
CA ASN A 427 -3.72 12.82 -29.72
C ASN A 427 -3.04 11.62 -29.01
N GLY A 428 -2.31 11.85 -27.92
CA GLY A 428 -1.67 10.79 -27.14
C GLY A 428 -2.66 9.96 -26.31
N SER A 429 -3.78 10.56 -25.93
CA SER A 429 -4.83 9.90 -25.13
C SER A 429 -5.52 8.77 -25.88
N GLU A 430 -5.78 8.93 -27.18
CA GLU A 430 -6.36 7.87 -28.03
C GLU A 430 -5.43 6.65 -28.15
N ARG A 431 -4.12 6.89 -28.27
CA ARG A 431 -3.12 5.83 -28.36
C ARG A 431 -2.94 5.09 -27.03
N LEU A 432 -3.02 5.79 -25.90
CA LEU A 432 -3.05 5.17 -24.58
C LEU A 432 -4.31 4.29 -24.42
N LEU A 433 -5.47 4.80 -24.83
CA LEU A 433 -6.73 4.06 -24.79
C LEU A 433 -6.68 2.81 -25.68
N ASP A 434 -6.15 2.92 -26.90
CA ASP A 434 -5.94 1.79 -27.81
C ASP A 434 -4.97 0.76 -27.22
N MET A 435 -3.89 1.18 -26.56
CA MET A 435 -2.98 0.28 -25.86
C MET A 435 -3.68 -0.49 -24.73
N ILE A 436 -4.43 0.21 -23.87
CA ILE A 436 -5.17 -0.43 -22.77
C ILE A 436 -6.21 -1.41 -23.31
N ASN A 437 -6.91 -1.05 -24.38
CA ASN A 437 -7.93 -1.90 -25.00
C ASN A 437 -7.32 -3.16 -25.63
N LYS A 438 -6.16 -3.04 -26.30
CA LYS A 438 -5.46 -4.17 -26.93
C LYS A 438 -4.88 -5.17 -25.94
N LEU A 439 -4.62 -4.74 -24.71
CA LEU A 439 -3.98 -5.62 -23.73
C LEU A 439 -4.94 -6.62 -23.06
N ASP A 440 -6.25 -6.53 -23.33
CA ASP A 440 -7.31 -7.40 -22.78
C ASP A 440 -7.06 -7.73 -21.29
N PHE A 441 -6.70 -6.69 -20.51
CA PHE A 441 -6.48 -6.82 -19.07
C PHE A 441 -7.82 -6.74 -18.37
N ASN A 442 -8.28 -7.87 -17.86
CA ASN A 442 -9.42 -7.87 -16.95
C ASN A 442 -8.96 -7.55 -15.53
N PHE A 443 -8.90 -6.25 -15.22
CA PHE A 443 -8.43 -5.81 -13.93
C PHE A 443 -9.30 -6.23 -12.73
N SER A 444 -10.54 -6.69 -12.97
CA SER A 444 -11.37 -7.23 -11.89
C SER A 444 -10.78 -8.51 -11.28
N ASN A 445 -9.96 -9.22 -12.03
CA ASN A 445 -9.36 -10.49 -11.61
C ASN A 445 -8.06 -10.29 -10.80
N PHE A 446 -7.54 -9.06 -10.68
CA PHE A 446 -6.28 -8.81 -9.94
C PHE A 446 -6.49 -8.64 -8.43
N LEU A 447 -7.73 -8.38 -8.02
CA LEU A 447 -8.10 -8.08 -6.64
C LEU A 447 -9.12 -9.08 -6.08
N SER A 448 -9.64 -9.97 -6.93
CA SER A 448 -10.55 -11.08 -6.58
C SER A 448 -9.76 -12.37 -6.44
#